data_AF-F0Z6T4-F1
#
_entry.id   AF-F0Z6T4-F1
#
_cell.length_a   1.000
_cell.length_b   1.000
_cell.length_c   1.000
_cell.angle_alpha   90.00
_cell.angle_beta   90.00
_cell.angle_gamma   90.00
#
_symmetry.space_group_name_H-M   'P 1'
#
loop_
_entity.id
_entity.type
_entity.pdbx_description
1 polymer ?
#
loop_
_entity_poly.entity_id
_entity_poly.type
_entity_poly.pdbx_seq_one_letter_code
_entity_poly.pdbx_strand_id
1 'polypeptide(L)'
;MDHLFFLVWRNVYIRKQITKHFKYYFVNSVIFYSKDDFIQTKKSRYLVDVTLEFKDRLDEYDLTDTIEFLSFGTYFNQHLKPGMIPPSVRKLKFGFGFIHEIGTDVIPPSVKILEFGELYNNPLKPGLLPPSLEILKFGSSFNQEIKEGHLPPSLKMLTLGLSFNYPFKATVISPSIALSLETLVFGYHFNQPLCKGDIPPSVKRLKFGFSFNQTFSEGVLPKSLRSLELGHCFNQILKEGDIPSSVEELILDYSLKPLLDQCFLPSSIKQLLFSRHYDNYNEKAYVY
;
A
#
# COMPACT_ATOMS: atom_id res chain seq x y z
N MET A 1 11.90 25.62 28.82
CA MET A 1 10.84 25.51 27.79
C MET A 1 9.43 25.50 28.40
N ASP A 2 9.25 25.01 29.63
CA ASP A 2 7.91 24.82 30.21
C ASP A 2 7.21 26.08 30.73
N HIS A 3 7.95 27.12 31.14
CA HIS A 3 7.35 28.35 31.68
C HIS A 3 6.45 29.05 30.64
N LEU A 4 6.90 29.12 29.38
CA LEU A 4 6.13 29.72 28.28
C LEU A 4 4.88 28.89 27.95
N PHE A 5 5.00 27.56 27.94
CA PHE A 5 3.86 26.65 27.75
C PHE A 5 2.79 26.88 28.83
N PHE A 6 3.17 26.94 30.11
CA PHE A 6 2.22 27.17 31.18
C PHE A 6 1.63 28.58 31.17
N LEU A 7 2.38 29.61 30.77
CA LEU A 7 1.84 30.96 30.58
C LEU A 7 0.77 31.00 29.47
N VAL A 8 1.05 30.35 28.34
CA VAL A 8 0.12 30.23 27.20
C VAL A 8 -1.10 29.39 27.57
N TRP A 9 -0.90 28.26 28.25
CA TRP A 9 -1.98 27.32 28.57
C TRP A 9 -2.88 27.78 29.72
N ARG A 10 -2.35 28.59 30.65
CA ARG A 10 -3.15 29.22 31.73
C ARG A 10 -3.94 30.42 31.24
N ASN A 11 -3.55 31.04 30.12
CA ASN A 11 -4.32 32.09 29.49
C ASN A 11 -5.57 31.50 28.81
N VAL A 12 -6.73 31.72 29.41
CA VAL A 12 -8.02 31.15 28.95
C VAL A 12 -8.36 31.59 27.53
N TYR A 13 -8.02 32.82 27.14
CA TYR A 13 -8.28 33.33 25.79
C TYR A 13 -7.38 32.62 24.77
N ILE A 14 -6.06 32.60 25.00
CA ILE A 14 -5.10 31.98 24.09
C ILE A 14 -5.37 30.48 23.98
N ARG A 15 -5.63 29.78 25.09
CA ARG A 15 -6.02 28.37 25.08
C ARG A 15 -7.30 28.15 24.27
N LYS A 16 -8.34 28.99 24.43
CA LYS A 16 -9.57 28.89 23.62
C LYS A 16 -9.29 29.10 22.14
N GLN A 17 -8.41 30.03 21.77
CA GLN A 17 -8.01 30.23 20.37
C GLN A 17 -7.22 29.03 19.85
N ILE A 18 -6.23 28.53 20.59
CA ILE A 18 -5.46 27.33 20.23
C ILE A 18 -6.43 26.16 20.03
N THR A 19 -7.28 25.84 21.00
CA THR A 19 -8.24 24.73 20.90
C THR A 19 -9.22 24.92 19.73
N LYS A 20 -9.67 26.15 19.45
CA LYS A 20 -10.54 26.45 18.29
C LYS A 20 -9.82 26.16 16.98
N HIS A 21 -8.58 26.61 16.82
CA HIS A 21 -7.78 26.37 15.62
C HIS A 21 -7.33 24.90 15.50
N PHE A 22 -7.05 24.22 16.62
CA PHE A 22 -6.72 22.80 16.68
C PHE A 22 -7.87 21.91 16.18
N LYS A 23 -9.12 22.30 16.45
CA LYS A 23 -10.31 21.60 15.92
C LYS A 23 -10.41 21.68 14.38
N TYR A 24 -9.93 22.76 13.77
CA TYR A 24 -9.83 22.86 12.30
C TYR A 24 -8.63 22.10 11.74
N TYR A 25 -7.61 21.83 12.56
CA TYR A 25 -6.36 21.15 12.17
C TYR A 25 -6.51 19.63 12.07
N PHE A 26 -7.29 19.00 12.96
CA PHE A 26 -7.26 17.54 13.14
C PHE A 26 -8.34 16.72 12.44
N VAL A 27 -9.42 17.32 11.93
CA VAL A 27 -10.66 16.54 11.67
C VAL A 27 -11.16 16.56 10.23
N ASN A 28 -10.68 17.45 9.36
CA ASN A 28 -11.34 17.62 8.07
C ASN A 28 -10.37 17.34 6.92
N SER A 29 -10.46 16.13 6.35
CA SER A 29 -10.15 15.98 4.93
C SER A 29 -11.05 16.91 4.16
N VAL A 30 -10.46 17.85 3.41
CA VAL A 30 -11.22 18.83 2.63
C VAL A 30 -11.13 18.44 1.17
N ILE A 31 -12.30 18.29 0.55
CA ILE A 31 -12.42 17.97 -0.87
C ILE A 31 -12.72 19.25 -1.64
N PHE A 32 -11.91 19.54 -2.65
CA PHE A 32 -12.09 20.68 -3.53
C PHE A 32 -12.48 20.19 -4.93
N TYR A 33 -13.59 20.72 -5.46
CA TYR A 33 -14.09 20.39 -6.79
C TYR A 33 -13.74 21.45 -7.85
N SER A 34 -13.13 22.56 -7.45
CA SER A 34 -12.61 23.59 -8.35
C SER A 34 -11.30 24.16 -7.82
N LYS A 35 -10.41 24.57 -8.75
CA LYS A 35 -9.15 25.22 -8.40
C LYS A 35 -9.37 26.57 -7.69
N ASP A 36 -10.39 27.33 -8.09
CA ASP A 36 -10.68 28.64 -7.51
C ASP A 36 -11.06 28.55 -6.03
N ASP A 37 -11.92 27.59 -5.66
CA ASP A 37 -12.30 27.36 -4.26
C ASP A 37 -11.09 26.92 -3.42
N PHE A 38 -10.26 26.04 -4.00
CA PHE A 38 -9.00 25.65 -3.37
C PHE A 38 -8.07 26.86 -3.11
N ILE A 39 -7.86 27.71 -4.11
CA ILE A 39 -6.99 28.90 -4.00
C ILE A 39 -7.57 29.95 -3.03
N GLN A 40 -8.89 30.11 -2.98
CA GLN A 40 -9.53 31.03 -2.05
C GLN A 40 -9.43 30.51 -0.60
N THR A 41 -9.71 29.22 -0.41
CA THR A 41 -9.71 28.59 0.91
C THR A 41 -8.30 28.46 1.49
N LYS A 42 -7.28 28.14 0.68
CA LYS A 42 -5.88 27.99 1.16
C LYS A 42 -5.31 29.29 1.75
N LYS A 43 -5.82 30.46 1.36
CA LYS A 43 -5.39 31.77 1.90
C LYS A 43 -5.86 32.02 3.34
N SER A 44 -6.88 31.30 3.79
CA SER A 44 -7.55 31.57 5.07
C SER A 44 -7.56 30.38 6.04
N ARG A 45 -7.07 29.21 5.61
CA ARG A 45 -7.09 27.97 6.39
C ARG A 45 -5.79 27.19 6.27
N TYR A 46 -5.45 26.50 7.36
CA TYR A 46 -4.39 25.49 7.38
C TYR A 46 -4.97 24.20 6.80
N LEU A 47 -4.52 23.82 5.61
CA LEU A 47 -4.93 22.60 4.94
C LEU A 47 -3.88 21.51 5.20
N VAL A 48 -4.30 20.42 5.84
CA VAL A 48 -3.44 19.29 6.21
C VAL A 48 -3.79 18.04 5.40
N ASP A 49 -5.08 17.73 5.26
CA ASP A 49 -5.62 16.65 4.44
C ASP A 49 -6.48 17.24 3.31
N VAL A 50 -6.00 17.07 2.08
CA VAL A 50 -6.57 17.70 0.89
C VAL A 50 -6.84 16.66 -0.18
N THR A 51 -8.07 16.66 -0.69
CA THR A 51 -8.44 15.93 -1.89
C THR A 51 -8.81 16.91 -3.02
N LEU A 52 -8.19 16.77 -4.18
CA LEU A 52 -8.41 17.63 -5.34
C LEU A 52 -9.19 16.88 -6.42
N GLU A 53 -10.51 17.08 -6.49
CA GLU A 53 -11.43 16.44 -7.45
C GLU A 53 -11.62 17.26 -8.75
N PHE A 54 -10.67 18.15 -9.05
CA PHE A 54 -10.68 18.95 -10.29
C PHE A 54 -9.58 18.55 -11.26
N LYS A 55 -9.80 18.89 -12.53
CA LYS A 55 -8.87 18.63 -13.64
C LYS A 55 -7.96 19.81 -13.98
N ASP A 56 -8.16 20.96 -13.33
CA ASP A 56 -7.45 22.22 -13.59
C ASP A 56 -5.96 22.14 -13.25
N ARG A 57 -5.13 22.73 -14.12
CA ARG A 57 -3.67 22.67 -13.99
C ARG A 57 -3.19 23.15 -12.62
N LEU A 58 -2.37 22.37 -11.92
CA LEU A 58 -1.64 22.87 -10.75
C LEU A 58 -0.36 23.57 -11.19
N ASP A 59 -0.10 24.72 -10.59
CA ASP A 59 1.13 25.49 -10.80
C ASP A 59 2.12 25.25 -9.65
N GLU A 60 3.38 25.63 -9.88
CA GLU A 60 4.40 25.67 -8.84
C GLU A 60 3.86 26.57 -7.70
N TYR A 61 3.95 26.11 -6.44
CA TYR A 61 3.42 26.81 -5.25
C TYR A 61 1.89 26.82 -5.08
N ASP A 62 1.12 26.07 -5.88
CA ASP A 62 -0.31 25.96 -5.62
C ASP A 62 -0.60 25.23 -4.30
N LEU A 63 0.21 24.22 -3.99
CA LEU A 63 0.15 23.42 -2.77
C LEU A 63 1.05 24.04 -1.70
N THR A 64 0.59 24.05 -0.45
CA THR A 64 1.30 24.65 0.69
C THR A 64 2.03 23.60 1.54
N ASP A 65 3.12 24.00 2.19
CA ASP A 65 3.92 23.14 3.10
C ASP A 65 3.19 22.73 4.39
N THR A 66 1.90 23.03 4.51
CA THR A 66 1.04 22.55 5.59
C THR A 66 0.39 21.21 5.25
N ILE A 67 0.36 20.83 3.96
CA ILE A 67 -0.34 19.64 3.48
C ILE A 67 0.49 18.40 3.82
N GLU A 68 -0.06 17.50 4.62
CA GLU A 68 0.56 16.23 5.00
C GLU A 68 -0.07 15.04 4.25
N PHE A 69 -1.35 15.13 3.92
CA PHE A 69 -2.08 14.12 3.16
C PHE A 69 -2.64 14.75 1.89
N LEU A 70 -2.17 14.29 0.73
CA LEU A 70 -2.61 14.79 -0.57
C LEU A 70 -3.21 13.64 -1.38
N SER A 71 -4.46 13.82 -1.78
CA SER A 71 -5.15 12.93 -2.70
C SER A 71 -5.55 13.67 -3.97
N PHE A 72 -5.12 13.15 -5.11
CA PHE A 72 -5.65 13.57 -6.39
C PHE A 72 -6.91 12.76 -6.70
N GLY A 73 -7.96 13.45 -7.15
CA GLY A 73 -9.27 12.89 -7.41
C GLY A 73 -9.36 12.18 -8.77
N THR A 74 -10.55 11.66 -9.06
CA THR A 74 -10.82 10.73 -10.18
C THR A 74 -10.33 11.27 -11.53
N TYR A 75 -10.51 12.57 -11.76
CA TYR A 75 -10.24 13.24 -13.04
C TYR A 75 -8.88 13.92 -13.11
N PHE A 76 -8.09 13.89 -12.03
CA PHE A 76 -6.75 14.47 -12.04
C PHE A 76 -5.80 13.62 -12.89
N ASN A 77 -5.42 14.14 -14.04
CA ASN A 77 -4.52 13.45 -14.96
C ASN A 77 -3.60 14.47 -15.63
N GLN A 78 -2.80 15.15 -14.83
CA GLN A 78 -1.82 16.11 -15.31
C GLN A 78 -0.41 15.61 -15.07
N HIS A 79 0.51 16.08 -15.89
CA HIS A 79 1.93 15.88 -15.66
C HIS A 79 2.40 16.68 -14.44
N LEU A 80 2.98 15.99 -13.46
CA LEU A 80 3.60 16.61 -12.28
C LEU A 80 5.10 16.84 -12.52
N LYS A 81 5.60 17.97 -12.03
CA LYS A 81 7.02 18.34 -12.09
C LYS A 81 7.64 18.29 -10.69
N PRO A 82 8.97 18.13 -10.58
CA PRO A 82 9.68 18.27 -9.32
C PRO A 82 9.31 19.59 -8.62
N GLY A 83 9.10 19.54 -7.30
CA GLY A 83 8.73 20.69 -6.49
C GLY A 83 7.24 21.05 -6.46
N MET A 84 6.39 20.44 -7.31
CA MET A 84 4.94 20.70 -7.26
C MET A 84 4.28 20.12 -6.01
N ILE A 85 4.73 18.95 -5.55
CA ILE A 85 4.24 18.32 -4.33
C ILE A 85 5.09 18.82 -3.15
N PRO A 86 4.49 19.40 -2.10
CA PRO A 86 5.25 19.96 -0.98
C PRO A 86 6.05 18.89 -0.20
N PRO A 87 7.23 19.24 0.35
CA PRO A 87 8.03 18.35 1.21
C PRO A 87 7.38 18.04 2.58
N SER A 88 6.23 18.65 2.88
CA SER A 88 5.39 18.30 4.02
C SER A 88 4.54 17.05 3.77
N VAL A 89 4.32 16.64 2.52
CA VAL A 89 3.44 15.50 2.20
C VAL A 89 4.05 14.19 2.70
N ARG A 90 3.26 13.45 3.50
CA ARG A 90 3.59 12.13 4.06
C ARG A 90 2.77 11.01 3.42
N LYS A 91 1.56 11.30 2.97
CA LYS A 91 0.72 10.38 2.18
C LYS A 91 0.36 11.04 0.86
N LEU A 92 0.63 10.35 -0.23
CA LEU A 92 0.27 10.76 -1.57
C LEU A 92 -0.60 9.69 -2.22
N LYS A 93 -1.78 10.09 -2.69
CA LYS A 93 -2.68 9.22 -3.45
C LYS A 93 -2.97 9.83 -4.81
N PHE A 94 -2.78 9.04 -5.86
CA PHE A 94 -3.19 9.37 -7.21
C PHE A 94 -4.60 8.85 -7.49
N GLY A 95 -5.38 9.63 -8.21
CA GLY A 95 -6.77 9.31 -8.52
C GLY A 95 -6.92 8.31 -9.66
N PHE A 96 -8.14 7.83 -9.85
CA PHE A 96 -8.49 6.77 -10.81
C PHE A 96 -7.87 6.96 -12.20
N GLY A 97 -8.03 8.15 -12.78
CA GLY A 97 -7.65 8.47 -14.15
C GLY A 97 -6.17 8.80 -14.38
N PHE A 98 -5.31 8.73 -13.36
CA PHE A 98 -3.91 9.12 -13.49
C PHE A 98 -3.11 8.08 -14.31
N ILE A 99 -2.69 8.47 -15.51
CA ILE A 99 -1.97 7.60 -16.46
C ILE A 99 -0.56 8.12 -16.82
N HIS A 100 -0.16 9.27 -16.31
CA HIS A 100 1.11 9.88 -16.67
C HIS A 100 2.30 9.19 -16.02
N GLU A 101 3.42 9.18 -16.75
CA GLU A 101 4.70 8.81 -16.18
C GLU A 101 5.12 9.82 -15.10
N ILE A 102 5.72 9.33 -14.02
CA ILE A 102 6.24 10.15 -12.94
C ILE A 102 7.76 10.19 -13.06
N GLY A 103 8.32 11.39 -13.21
CA GLY A 103 9.76 11.59 -13.24
C GLY A 103 10.42 11.36 -11.87
N THR A 104 11.74 11.27 -11.86
CA THR A 104 12.53 11.32 -10.63
C THR A 104 12.29 12.66 -9.91
N ASP A 105 12.38 12.65 -8.58
CA ASP A 105 12.22 13.85 -7.71
C ASP A 105 10.84 14.52 -7.72
N VAL A 106 9.86 13.97 -8.43
CA VAL A 106 8.46 14.45 -8.39
C VAL A 106 7.81 14.10 -7.05
N ILE A 107 8.08 12.90 -6.53
CA ILE A 107 7.56 12.43 -5.25
C ILE A 107 8.54 12.86 -4.15
N PRO A 108 8.13 13.71 -3.19
CA PRO A 108 9.05 14.22 -2.19
C PRO A 108 9.64 13.13 -1.29
N PRO A 109 10.89 13.29 -0.80
CA PRO A 109 11.54 12.35 0.12
C PRO A 109 10.83 12.16 1.46
N SER A 110 9.80 12.93 1.75
CA SER A 110 8.98 12.82 2.96
C SER A 110 7.82 11.83 2.85
N VAL A 111 7.47 11.38 1.64
CA VAL A 111 6.32 10.52 1.40
C VAL A 111 6.60 9.11 1.94
N LYS A 112 5.77 8.70 2.90
CA LYS A 112 5.81 7.38 3.52
C LYS A 112 4.78 6.41 2.94
N ILE A 113 3.66 6.94 2.45
CA ILE A 113 2.57 6.15 1.88
C ILE A 113 2.29 6.68 0.47
N LEU A 114 2.40 5.79 -0.51
CA LEU A 114 2.11 6.10 -1.91
C LEU A 114 1.07 5.12 -2.45
N GLU A 115 -0.03 5.67 -2.98
CA GLU A 115 -1.09 4.91 -3.62
C GLU A 115 -1.24 5.40 -5.07
N PHE A 116 -0.98 4.53 -6.04
CA PHE A 116 -1.19 4.85 -7.46
C PHE A 116 -2.65 4.67 -7.86
N GLY A 117 -3.07 5.44 -8.87
CA GLY A 117 -4.40 5.39 -9.45
C GLY A 117 -4.69 4.07 -10.17
N GLU A 118 -5.96 3.77 -10.37
CA GLU A 118 -6.43 2.52 -10.98
C GLU A 118 -5.89 2.28 -12.38
N LEU A 119 -5.75 3.34 -13.20
CA LEU A 119 -5.26 3.23 -14.57
C LEU A 119 -3.73 3.35 -14.71
N TYR A 120 -2.99 3.56 -13.62
CA TYR A 120 -1.53 3.74 -13.68
C TYR A 120 -0.85 2.43 -14.08
N ASN A 121 -0.15 2.43 -15.22
CA ASN A 121 0.56 1.26 -15.74
C ASN A 121 1.93 1.62 -16.35
N ASN A 122 2.57 2.69 -15.86
CA ASN A 122 3.89 3.08 -16.35
C ASN A 122 5.00 2.24 -15.66
N PRO A 123 6.09 1.93 -16.37
CA PRO A 123 7.22 1.23 -15.78
C PRO A 123 7.86 2.07 -14.67
N LEU A 124 8.31 1.38 -13.62
CA LEU A 124 9.10 2.03 -12.58
C LEU A 124 10.52 2.31 -13.10
N LYS A 125 11.11 3.42 -12.64
CA LYS A 125 12.51 3.76 -12.88
C LYS A 125 13.27 3.78 -11.56
N PRO A 126 14.56 3.42 -11.53
CA PRO A 126 15.40 3.59 -10.35
C PRO A 126 15.35 5.04 -9.84
N GLY A 127 15.19 5.22 -8.53
CA GLY A 127 15.10 6.55 -7.90
C GLY A 127 13.76 7.27 -8.04
N LEU A 128 12.75 6.67 -8.70
CA LEU A 128 11.40 7.24 -8.79
C LEU A 128 10.70 7.27 -7.43
N LEU A 129 10.86 6.20 -6.64
CA LEU A 129 10.26 6.07 -5.33
C LEU A 129 11.19 6.63 -4.25
N PRO A 130 10.70 7.46 -3.32
CA PRO A 130 11.55 8.07 -2.32
C PRO A 130 12.10 7.03 -1.33
N PRO A 131 13.31 7.23 -0.79
CA PRO A 131 13.98 6.27 0.10
C PRO A 131 13.32 6.12 1.48
N SER A 132 12.32 6.95 1.79
CA SER A 132 11.55 6.90 3.04
C SER A 132 10.22 6.17 2.90
N LEU A 133 9.86 5.71 1.69
CA LEU A 133 8.57 5.11 1.41
C LEU A 133 8.40 3.79 2.18
N GLU A 134 7.37 3.71 3.01
CA GLU A 134 7.08 2.54 3.85
C GLU A 134 5.96 1.68 3.27
N ILE A 135 4.99 2.29 2.57
CA ILE A 135 3.82 1.61 2.00
C ILE A 135 3.65 2.03 0.54
N LEU A 136 3.62 1.04 -0.36
CA LEU A 136 3.36 1.23 -1.78
C LEU A 136 2.17 0.38 -2.21
N LYS A 137 1.18 1.02 -2.84
CA LYS A 137 0.02 0.34 -3.42
C LYS A 137 -0.16 0.75 -4.87
N PHE A 138 -0.26 -0.25 -5.75
CA PHE A 138 -0.63 -0.06 -7.14
C PHE A 138 -2.13 -0.24 -7.36
N GLY A 139 -2.68 0.55 -8.27
CA GLY A 139 -4.05 0.39 -8.74
C GLY A 139 -4.22 -0.77 -9.75
N SER A 140 -5.45 -1.01 -10.17
CA SER A 140 -5.89 -2.19 -10.93
C SER A 140 -5.07 -2.50 -12.19
N SER A 141 -4.69 -1.51 -12.98
CA SER A 141 -4.06 -1.71 -14.29
C SER A 141 -2.56 -1.96 -14.25
N PHE A 142 -1.89 -1.77 -13.09
CA PHE A 142 -0.44 -1.95 -13.03
C PHE A 142 -0.04 -3.39 -13.32
N ASN A 143 0.67 -3.57 -14.42
CA ASN A 143 1.20 -4.84 -14.89
C ASN A 143 2.52 -4.58 -15.62
N GLN A 144 3.51 -4.08 -14.89
CA GLN A 144 4.86 -3.83 -15.40
C GLN A 144 5.89 -4.66 -14.64
N GLU A 145 7.00 -4.97 -15.30
CA GLU A 145 8.12 -5.65 -14.66
C GLU A 145 8.74 -4.76 -13.57
N ILE A 146 8.95 -5.33 -12.38
CA ILE A 146 9.70 -4.71 -11.29
C ILE A 146 11.11 -5.29 -11.32
N LYS A 147 12.14 -4.44 -11.23
CA LYS A 147 13.56 -4.84 -11.27
C LYS A 147 14.27 -4.39 -10.01
N GLU A 148 15.49 -4.90 -9.82
CA GLU A 148 16.39 -4.43 -8.77
C GLU A 148 16.52 -2.90 -8.81
N GLY A 149 16.43 -2.27 -7.64
CA GLY A 149 16.54 -0.80 -7.51
C GLY A 149 15.27 -0.02 -7.85
N HIS A 150 14.19 -0.66 -8.33
CA HIS A 150 12.90 0.03 -8.52
C HIS A 150 12.17 0.31 -7.20
N LEU A 151 12.32 -0.57 -6.21
CA LEU A 151 11.68 -0.45 -4.91
C LEU A 151 12.66 0.15 -3.87
N PRO A 152 12.17 0.97 -2.92
CA PRO A 152 13.03 1.61 -1.93
C PRO A 152 13.35 0.68 -0.75
N PRO A 153 14.50 0.87 -0.08
CA PRO A 153 14.97 -0.02 0.99
C PRO A 153 14.15 0.06 2.29
N SER A 154 13.32 1.09 2.46
CA SER A 154 12.46 1.28 3.63
C SER A 154 11.10 0.58 3.50
N LEU A 155 10.81 -0.06 2.36
CA LEU A 155 9.47 -0.53 2.03
C LEU A 155 9.06 -1.68 2.96
N LYS A 156 7.94 -1.51 3.67
CA LYS A 156 7.37 -2.49 4.61
C LYS A 156 6.16 -3.21 4.02
N MET A 157 5.41 -2.54 3.16
CA MET A 157 4.21 -3.10 2.54
C MET A 157 4.18 -2.80 1.05
N LEU A 158 3.96 -3.85 0.26
CA LEU A 158 3.78 -3.78 -1.18
C LEU A 158 2.45 -4.45 -1.56
N THR A 159 1.58 -3.69 -2.22
CA THR A 159 0.36 -4.20 -2.86
C THR A 159 0.45 -4.00 -4.35
N LEU A 160 0.44 -5.10 -5.10
CA LEU A 160 0.50 -5.12 -6.56
C LEU A 160 -0.91 -4.98 -7.15
N GLY A 161 -0.98 -4.37 -8.33
CA GLY A 161 -2.24 -4.06 -9.01
C GLY A 161 -3.03 -5.30 -9.42
N LEU A 162 -4.35 -5.20 -9.57
CA LEU A 162 -5.22 -6.34 -9.89
C LEU A 162 -4.79 -7.11 -11.15
N SER A 163 -4.27 -6.41 -12.16
CA SER A 163 -3.81 -6.97 -13.44
C SER A 163 -2.38 -7.47 -13.41
N PHE A 164 -1.65 -7.30 -12.29
CA PHE A 164 -0.25 -7.69 -12.20
C PHE A 164 -0.10 -9.21 -12.35
N ASN A 165 0.60 -9.64 -13.40
CA ASN A 165 0.91 -11.04 -13.66
C ASN A 165 2.33 -11.22 -14.25
N TYR A 166 3.24 -10.29 -13.97
CA TYR A 166 4.65 -10.45 -14.29
C TYR A 166 5.33 -11.40 -13.28
N PRO A 167 6.33 -12.19 -13.69
CA PRO A 167 7.10 -13.03 -12.77
C PRO A 167 7.74 -12.19 -11.66
N PHE A 168 7.46 -12.54 -10.40
CA PHE A 168 8.04 -11.89 -9.23
C PHE A 168 9.24 -12.71 -8.75
N LYS A 169 10.44 -12.32 -9.17
CA LYS A 169 11.68 -13.09 -8.96
C LYS A 169 12.57 -12.51 -7.87
N ALA A 170 13.49 -13.30 -7.33
CA ALA A 170 14.49 -12.88 -6.36
C ALA A 170 15.30 -11.64 -6.82
N THR A 171 15.53 -11.50 -8.13
CA THR A 171 16.21 -10.34 -8.75
C THR A 171 15.47 -9.01 -8.55
N VAL A 172 14.20 -9.04 -8.17
CA VAL A 172 13.44 -7.83 -7.83
C VAL A 172 13.86 -7.29 -6.44
N ILE A 173 14.38 -8.17 -5.59
CA ILE A 173 14.61 -7.90 -4.18
C ILE A 173 16.07 -7.50 -3.99
N SER A 174 16.32 -6.21 -3.77
CA SER A 174 17.62 -5.78 -3.28
C SER A 174 17.84 -6.30 -1.85
N PRO A 175 19.11 -6.49 -1.40
CA PRO A 175 19.40 -6.96 -0.05
C PRO A 175 18.74 -6.11 1.06
N SER A 176 18.54 -4.82 0.80
CA SER A 176 17.87 -3.92 1.75
C SER A 176 16.35 -4.16 1.83
N ILE A 177 15.67 -4.30 0.69
CA ILE A 177 14.23 -4.63 0.66
C ILE A 177 14.00 -6.03 1.26
N ALA A 178 14.96 -6.94 1.04
CA ALA A 178 14.90 -8.31 1.56
C ALA A 178 14.71 -8.39 3.09
N LEU A 179 15.10 -7.32 3.79
CA LEU A 179 15.08 -7.23 5.24
C LEU A 179 13.93 -6.36 5.78
N SER A 180 13.33 -5.50 4.95
CA SER A 180 12.31 -4.54 5.38
C SER A 180 10.88 -4.96 5.05
N LEU A 181 10.66 -5.72 3.96
CA LEU A 181 9.31 -5.99 3.46
C LEU A 181 8.58 -6.99 4.37
N GLU A 182 7.53 -6.54 5.06
CA GLU A 182 6.78 -7.37 6.00
C GLU A 182 5.47 -7.90 5.40
N THR A 183 4.88 -7.19 4.45
CA THR A 183 3.60 -7.54 3.83
C THR A 183 3.70 -7.45 2.31
N LEU A 184 3.36 -8.55 1.65
CA LEU A 184 3.28 -8.64 0.20
C LEU A 184 1.88 -9.11 -0.21
N VAL A 185 1.22 -8.33 -1.07
CA VAL A 185 -0.10 -8.64 -1.60
C VAL A 185 -0.03 -8.65 -3.12
N PHE A 186 -0.29 -9.82 -3.71
CA PHE A 186 -0.38 -9.99 -5.16
C PHE A 186 -1.75 -9.60 -5.69
N GLY A 187 -1.77 -9.19 -6.96
CA GLY A 187 -2.97 -8.79 -7.68
C GLY A 187 -3.92 -9.95 -8.00
N TYR A 188 -5.16 -9.61 -8.33
CA TYR A 188 -6.24 -10.55 -8.68
C TYR A 188 -5.83 -11.60 -9.72
N HIS A 189 -5.12 -11.18 -10.78
CA HIS A 189 -4.73 -12.04 -11.91
C HIS A 189 -3.34 -12.70 -11.76
N PHE A 190 -2.63 -12.48 -10.66
CA PHE A 190 -1.29 -13.05 -10.48
C PHE A 190 -1.36 -14.59 -10.40
N ASN A 191 -0.70 -15.26 -11.33
CA ASN A 191 -0.64 -16.73 -11.36
C ASN A 191 0.72 -17.24 -11.88
N GLN A 192 1.79 -16.51 -11.61
CA GLN A 192 3.15 -16.92 -11.96
C GLN A 192 3.72 -17.88 -10.90
N PRO A 193 4.52 -18.88 -11.30
CA PRO A 193 5.21 -19.74 -10.35
C PRO A 193 6.23 -18.94 -9.53
N LEU A 194 6.44 -19.36 -8.29
CA LEU A 194 7.43 -18.79 -7.38
C LEU A 194 8.54 -19.80 -7.09
N CYS A 195 9.78 -19.32 -7.07
CA CYS A 195 10.96 -20.07 -6.72
C CYS A 195 11.49 -19.69 -5.33
N LYS A 196 12.39 -20.51 -4.80
CA LYS A 196 13.09 -20.23 -3.55
C LYS A 196 13.83 -18.89 -3.63
N GLY A 197 13.52 -17.99 -2.69
CA GLY A 197 14.10 -16.65 -2.62
C GLY A 197 13.30 -15.57 -3.34
N ASP A 198 12.24 -15.92 -4.07
CA ASP A 198 11.38 -14.93 -4.76
C ASP A 198 10.52 -14.12 -3.78
N ILE A 199 10.21 -14.67 -2.60
CA ILE A 199 9.54 -13.94 -1.53
C ILE A 199 10.58 -13.55 -0.48
N PRO A 200 10.69 -12.27 -0.07
CA PRO A 200 11.69 -11.85 0.89
C PRO A 200 11.61 -12.58 2.23
N PRO A 201 12.75 -12.90 2.88
CA PRO A 201 12.80 -13.59 4.16
C PRO A 201 12.28 -12.77 5.35
N SER A 202 11.96 -11.48 5.15
CA SER A 202 11.30 -10.63 6.14
C SER A 202 9.76 -10.69 6.09
N VAL A 203 9.17 -11.26 5.03
CA VAL A 203 7.71 -11.24 4.84
C VAL A 203 7.02 -12.05 5.92
N LYS A 204 6.10 -11.40 6.63
CA LYS A 204 5.27 -11.98 7.70
C LYS A 204 3.85 -12.27 7.22
N ARG A 205 3.36 -11.51 6.24
CA ARG A 205 2.03 -11.65 5.65
C ARG A 205 2.12 -11.72 4.14
N LEU A 206 1.59 -12.79 3.56
CA LEU A 206 1.54 -13.01 2.12
C LEU A 206 0.10 -13.28 1.70
N LYS A 207 -0.41 -12.50 0.76
CA LYS A 207 -1.73 -12.66 0.18
C LYS A 207 -1.64 -12.82 -1.33
N PHE A 208 -2.24 -13.89 -1.83
CA PHE A 208 -2.44 -14.11 -3.25
C PHE A 208 -3.81 -13.61 -3.72
N GLY A 209 -3.89 -13.22 -4.99
CA GLY A 209 -5.14 -12.83 -5.62
C GLY A 209 -5.94 -14.02 -6.13
N PHE A 210 -7.13 -13.72 -6.66
CA PHE A 210 -8.14 -14.70 -7.07
C PHE A 210 -7.60 -15.81 -7.98
N SER A 211 -6.83 -15.49 -9.01
CA SER A 211 -6.39 -16.44 -10.04
C SER A 211 -5.20 -17.31 -9.64
N PHE A 212 -4.58 -17.09 -8.48
CA PHE A 212 -3.38 -17.83 -8.11
C PHE A 212 -3.68 -19.31 -7.88
N ASN A 213 -2.99 -20.18 -8.62
CA ASN A 213 -3.18 -21.63 -8.58
C ASN A 213 -1.88 -22.40 -8.90
N GLN A 214 -0.75 -21.92 -8.37
CA GLN A 214 0.55 -22.57 -8.54
C GLN A 214 0.89 -23.41 -7.30
N THR A 215 1.57 -24.53 -7.50
CA THR A 215 2.10 -25.35 -6.41
C THR A 215 3.30 -24.68 -5.76
N PHE A 216 3.49 -24.91 -4.46
CA PHE A 216 4.73 -24.56 -3.79
C PHE A 216 5.70 -25.75 -3.80
N SER A 217 6.95 -25.48 -3.46
CA SER A 217 7.92 -26.52 -3.09
C SER A 217 8.56 -26.09 -1.78
N GLU A 218 9.17 -27.04 -1.08
CA GLU A 218 9.79 -26.77 0.21
C GLU A 218 10.76 -25.57 0.14
N GLY A 219 10.54 -24.60 1.03
CA GLY A 219 11.38 -23.40 1.16
C GLY A 219 11.11 -22.29 0.14
N VAL A 220 10.10 -22.40 -0.73
CA VAL A 220 9.62 -21.28 -1.56
C VAL A 220 9.04 -20.18 -0.67
N LEU A 221 8.20 -20.56 0.30
CA LEU A 221 7.66 -19.64 1.30
C LEU A 221 8.68 -19.40 2.43
N PRO A 222 8.87 -18.16 2.90
CA PRO A 222 9.88 -17.85 3.89
C PRO A 222 9.48 -18.32 5.30
N LYS A 223 10.47 -18.72 6.10
CA LYS A 223 10.28 -19.17 7.50
C LYS A 223 9.81 -18.05 8.46
N SER A 224 9.78 -16.81 8.00
CA SER A 224 9.22 -15.66 8.73
C SER A 224 7.70 -15.56 8.61
N LEU A 225 7.10 -16.28 7.66
CA LEU A 225 5.69 -16.13 7.29
C LEU A 225 4.79 -16.56 8.44
N ARG A 226 3.84 -15.70 8.83
CA ARG A 226 2.87 -15.93 9.91
C ARG A 226 1.45 -16.05 9.41
N SER A 227 1.09 -15.29 8.37
CA SER A 227 -0.23 -15.29 7.76
C SER A 227 -0.12 -15.50 6.25
N LEU A 228 -0.84 -16.50 5.75
CA LEU A 228 -0.88 -16.87 4.34
C LEU A 228 -2.34 -16.90 3.87
N GLU A 229 -2.67 -16.11 2.86
CA GLU A 229 -3.95 -16.17 2.15
C GLU A 229 -3.71 -16.67 0.72
N LEU A 230 -4.26 -17.84 0.39
CA LEU A 230 -4.19 -18.41 -0.95
C LEU A 230 -5.30 -17.87 -1.85
N GLY A 231 -5.07 -17.95 -3.16
CA GLY A 231 -6.02 -17.48 -4.16
C GLY A 231 -7.33 -18.26 -4.18
N HIS A 232 -8.40 -17.62 -4.65
CA HIS A 232 -9.72 -18.23 -4.75
C HIS A 232 -9.75 -19.47 -5.67
N CYS A 233 -9.04 -19.39 -6.80
CA CYS A 233 -8.91 -20.49 -7.76
C CYS A 233 -7.85 -21.53 -7.37
N PHE A 234 -7.21 -21.41 -6.20
CA PHE A 234 -6.22 -22.37 -5.77
C PHE A 234 -6.88 -23.73 -5.58
N ASN A 235 -6.42 -24.74 -6.32
CA ASN A 235 -6.98 -26.10 -6.31
C ASN A 235 -5.89 -27.18 -6.25
N GLN A 236 -4.69 -26.81 -5.77
CA GLN A 236 -3.57 -27.73 -5.63
C GLN A 236 -3.62 -28.46 -4.29
N ILE A 237 -3.14 -29.71 -4.27
CA ILE A 237 -2.91 -30.46 -3.03
C ILE A 237 -1.64 -29.91 -2.36
N LEU A 238 -1.77 -29.44 -1.12
CA LEU A 238 -0.65 -28.98 -0.30
C LEU A 238 0.11 -30.19 0.26
N LYS A 239 1.40 -30.29 -0.03
CA LYS A 239 2.29 -31.36 0.44
C LYS A 239 3.04 -30.95 1.69
N GLU A 240 3.63 -31.93 2.35
CA GLU A 240 4.54 -31.69 3.48
C GLU A 240 5.67 -30.73 3.06
N GLY A 241 5.89 -29.68 3.86
CA GLY A 241 6.90 -28.67 3.59
C GLY A 241 6.48 -27.50 2.69
N ASP A 242 5.32 -27.57 2.02
CA ASP A 242 4.82 -26.47 1.16
C ASP A 242 4.48 -25.23 2.00
N ILE A 243 3.77 -25.43 3.11
CA ILE A 243 3.47 -24.38 4.09
C ILE A 243 4.48 -24.49 5.23
N PRO A 244 5.29 -23.45 5.50
CA PRO A 244 6.25 -23.46 6.60
C PRO A 244 5.56 -23.61 7.97
N SER A 245 6.20 -24.30 8.90
CA SER A 245 5.76 -24.42 10.31
C SER A 245 5.77 -23.10 11.11
N SER A 246 6.11 -21.99 10.46
CA SER A 246 6.02 -20.65 11.00
C SER A 246 4.61 -20.05 10.86
N VAL A 247 3.78 -20.58 9.96
CA VAL A 247 2.46 -20.05 9.63
C VAL A 247 1.48 -20.37 10.76
N GLU A 248 0.82 -19.33 11.26
CA GLU A 248 -0.15 -19.39 12.35
C GLU A 248 -1.58 -19.14 11.86
N GLU A 249 -1.73 -18.39 10.77
CA GLU A 249 -3.01 -18.08 10.13
C GLU A 249 -2.95 -18.52 8.66
N LEU A 250 -3.89 -19.39 8.28
CA LEU A 250 -4.07 -19.84 6.90
C LEU A 250 -5.48 -19.47 6.45
N ILE A 251 -5.59 -18.73 5.35
CA ILE A 251 -6.85 -18.35 4.73
C ILE A 251 -6.94 -19.07 3.38
N LEU A 252 -7.99 -19.87 3.22
CA LEU A 252 -8.27 -20.65 2.02
C LEU A 252 -9.64 -20.25 1.47
N ASP A 253 -9.90 -20.53 0.21
CA ASP A 253 -11.26 -20.46 -0.29
C ASP A 253 -12.12 -21.62 0.23
N TYR A 254 -13.42 -21.37 0.42
CA TYR A 254 -14.37 -22.40 0.84
C TYR A 254 -14.39 -23.62 -0.09
N SER A 255 -14.13 -23.44 -1.40
CA SER A 255 -14.08 -24.53 -2.37
C SER A 255 -12.96 -25.55 -2.12
N LEU A 256 -11.91 -25.19 -1.37
CA LEU A 256 -10.82 -26.10 -0.97
C LEU A 256 -11.19 -27.01 0.20
N LYS A 257 -12.27 -26.71 0.93
CA LYS A 257 -12.68 -27.48 2.10
C LYS A 257 -12.77 -29.00 1.86
N PRO A 258 -13.31 -29.51 0.73
CA PRO A 258 -13.36 -30.94 0.45
C PRO A 258 -12.00 -31.60 0.17
N LEU A 259 -10.98 -30.82 -0.16
CA LEU A 259 -9.63 -31.31 -0.50
C LEU A 259 -8.69 -31.32 0.72
N LEU A 260 -9.13 -30.80 1.87
CA LEU A 260 -8.26 -30.64 3.04
C LEU A 260 -7.77 -31.96 3.63
N ASP A 261 -8.57 -33.04 3.55
CA ASP A 261 -8.16 -34.36 4.03
C ASP A 261 -6.98 -34.94 3.22
N GLN A 262 -6.71 -34.39 2.03
CA GLN A 262 -5.58 -34.75 1.18
C GLN A 262 -4.37 -33.81 1.39
N CYS A 263 -4.55 -32.69 2.09
CA CYS A 263 -3.55 -31.66 2.29
C CYS A 263 -2.74 -31.92 3.58
N PHE A 264 -1.45 -31.63 3.53
CA PHE A 264 -0.61 -31.55 4.72
C PHE A 264 -0.61 -30.12 5.26
N LEU A 265 -1.23 -29.92 6.41
CA LEU A 265 -1.24 -28.64 7.12
C LEU A 265 -0.32 -28.72 8.36
N PRO A 266 0.63 -27.78 8.54
CA PRO A 266 1.49 -27.79 9.71
C PRO A 266 0.69 -27.56 11.00
N SER A 267 1.09 -28.24 12.08
CA SER A 267 0.46 -28.12 13.41
C SER A 267 0.61 -26.73 14.06
N SER A 268 1.39 -25.84 13.46
CA SER A 268 1.54 -24.44 13.88
C SER A 268 0.32 -23.58 13.59
N ILE A 269 -0.58 -24.01 12.70
CA ILE A 269 -1.77 -23.25 12.31
C ILE A 269 -2.73 -23.16 13.50
N LYS A 270 -2.93 -21.94 13.98
CA LYS A 270 -3.87 -21.59 15.07
C LYS A 270 -5.22 -21.14 14.53
N GLN A 271 -5.25 -20.58 13.33
CA GLN A 271 -6.45 -20.07 12.68
C GLN A 271 -6.50 -20.56 11.23
N LEU A 272 -7.57 -21.28 10.89
CA LEU A 272 -7.86 -21.73 9.52
C LEU A 272 -9.17 -21.07 9.08
N LEU A 273 -9.08 -20.05 8.24
CA LEU A 273 -10.25 -19.29 7.79
C LEU A 273 -10.64 -19.70 6.38
N PHE A 274 -11.94 -19.70 6.11
CA PHE A 274 -12.46 -19.89 4.75
C PHE A 274 -13.11 -18.59 4.27
N SER A 275 -12.61 -18.06 3.15
CA SER A 275 -13.26 -16.96 2.46
C SER A 275 -14.38 -17.49 1.55
N ARG A 276 -15.47 -16.73 1.41
CA ARG A 276 -16.54 -17.01 0.46
C ARG A 276 -16.59 -15.87 -0.56
N HIS A 277 -16.38 -16.17 -1.83
CA HIS A 277 -16.34 -15.13 -2.84
C HIS A 277 -17.74 -14.77 -3.38
N TYR A 278 -18.63 -14.27 -2.50
CA TYR A 278 -19.83 -13.49 -2.89
C TYR A 278 -20.30 -12.49 -1.81
N ASP A 279 -19.72 -12.49 -0.60
CA ASP A 279 -20.05 -11.52 0.45
C ASP A 279 -18.78 -11.13 1.23
N ASN A 280 -18.72 -9.90 1.71
CA ASN A 280 -17.63 -9.36 2.55
C ASN A 280 -17.52 -10.03 3.96
N TYR A 281 -17.90 -11.30 4.09
CA TYR A 281 -17.87 -12.08 5.33
C TYR A 281 -17.00 -13.33 5.16
N ASN A 282 -15.87 -13.37 5.87
CA ASN A 282 -15.07 -14.58 6.05
C ASN A 282 -15.70 -15.46 7.14
N GLU A 283 -15.86 -16.75 6.88
CA GLU A 283 -16.32 -17.73 7.87
C GLU A 283 -15.11 -18.26 8.64
N LYS A 284 -15.10 -18.09 9.97
CA LYS A 284 -14.00 -18.55 10.80
C LYS A 284 -14.19 -20.03 11.13
N ALA A 285 -13.24 -20.88 10.75
CA ALA A 285 -13.07 -22.18 11.38
C ALA A 285 -11.92 -22.09 12.40
N TYR A 286 -12.10 -22.72 13.55
CA TYR A 286 -11.02 -22.90 14.52
C TYR A 286 -10.47 -24.31 14.35
N VAL A 287 -9.15 -24.43 14.23
CA VAL A 287 -8.49 -25.74 14.32
C VAL A 287 -8.27 -25.99 15.81
N TYR A 288 -8.89 -27.05 16.33
CA TYR A 288 -8.77 -27.48 17.73
C TYR A 288 -7.56 -28.39 17.91
#